data_AF-A0A0P9YQI7-F1
#
_entry.id   AF-A0A0P9YQI7-F1
#
_cell.length_a   1.000
_cell.length_b   1.000
_cell.length_c   1.000
_cell.angle_alpha   90.00
_cell.angle_beta   90.00
_cell.angle_gamma   90.00
#
_symmetry.space_group_name_H-M   'P 1'
#
loop_
_entity.id
_entity.type
_entity.pdbx_description
1 polymer ?
#
loop_
_entity_poly.entity_id
_entity_poly.type
_entity_poly.pdbx_seq_one_letter_code
_entity_poly.pdbx_strand_id
1 'polypeptide(L)'
;MTSNVIPFNPLDKKNLGASVAEALLTKEIHPLGDIPVFEGAGIYAIYYTGKFRAYQQIARLNNQEQFLLPIYVGKAVPAGARMGSNLELAAGKALHKRLKEHAESVKAAENLGKL
;
A
#
# COMPACT_ATOMS: atom_id res chain seq x y z
N MET A 1 -34.25 0.04 -32.97
CA MET A 1 -33.46 -0.68 -31.95
C MET A 1 -32.59 0.36 -31.25
N THR A 2 -32.99 0.87 -30.09
CA THR A 2 -32.13 1.77 -29.31
C THR A 2 -31.06 0.91 -28.64
N SER A 3 -29.80 1.13 -29.00
CA SER A 3 -28.65 0.50 -28.37
C SER A 3 -28.73 0.70 -26.87
N ASN A 4 -28.67 -0.38 -26.10
CA ASN A 4 -28.71 -0.32 -24.65
C ASN A 4 -27.34 0.18 -24.16
N VAL A 5 -27.14 1.49 -24.10
CA VAL A 5 -25.91 2.11 -23.60
C VAL A 5 -25.99 2.12 -22.07
N ILE A 6 -25.12 1.37 -21.41
CA ILE A 6 -24.97 1.44 -19.95
C ILE A 6 -24.02 2.61 -19.63
N PRO A 7 -24.49 3.69 -19.00
CA PRO A 7 -23.61 4.82 -18.66
C PRO A 7 -22.56 4.41 -17.61
N PHE A 8 -21.35 4.97 -17.72
CA PHE A 8 -20.31 4.77 -16.71
C PHE A 8 -20.70 5.46 -15.39
N ASN A 9 -20.71 4.70 -14.30
CA ASN A 9 -20.97 5.23 -12.95
C ASN A 9 -19.66 5.27 -12.14
N PRO A 10 -19.02 6.44 -11.94
CA PRO A 10 -17.77 6.54 -11.19
C PRO A 10 -17.93 6.16 -9.70
N LEU A 11 -19.15 6.23 -9.16
CA LEU A 11 -19.46 5.89 -7.78
C LEU A 11 -19.84 4.42 -7.59
N ASP A 12 -19.90 3.63 -8.67
CA ASP A 12 -20.02 2.19 -8.55
C ASP A 12 -18.80 1.63 -7.79
N LYS A 13 -19.03 0.68 -6.89
CA LYS A 13 -17.98 0.15 -6.00
C LYS A 13 -16.77 -0.38 -6.76
N LYS A 14 -16.96 -1.00 -7.94
CA LYS A 14 -15.85 -1.51 -8.75
C LYS A 14 -15.02 -0.37 -9.33
N ASN A 15 -15.68 0.65 -9.85
CA ASN A 15 -15.02 1.82 -10.42
C ASN A 15 -14.29 2.63 -9.34
N LEU A 16 -14.91 2.81 -8.17
CA LEU A 16 -14.27 3.44 -7.02
C LEU A 16 -13.04 2.65 -6.56
N GLY A 17 -13.13 1.32 -6.49
CA GLY A 17 -12.00 0.46 -6.17
C GLY A 17 -10.86 0.57 -7.19
N ALA A 18 -11.20 0.62 -8.48
CA ALA A 18 -10.22 0.80 -9.56
C ALA A 18 -9.51 2.17 -9.45
N SER A 19 -10.25 3.26 -9.22
CA SER A 19 -9.66 4.59 -9.03
C SER A 19 -8.75 4.65 -7.81
N VAL A 20 -9.11 3.99 -6.70
CA VAL A 20 -8.26 3.92 -5.51
C VAL A 20 -6.98 3.12 -5.79
N ALA A 21 -7.07 2.01 -6.52
CA ALA A 21 -5.91 1.21 -6.91
C ALA A 21 -4.97 1.99 -7.84
N GLU A 22 -5.51 2.69 -8.83
CA GLU A 22 -4.74 3.57 -9.73
C GLU A 22 -4.05 4.69 -8.96
N ALA A 23 -4.76 5.34 -8.03
CA ALA A 23 -4.19 6.38 -7.18
C ALA A 23 -3.05 5.85 -6.27
N LEU A 24 -3.10 4.59 -5.84
CA LEU A 24 -2.02 3.95 -5.09
C LEU A 24 -0.81 3.64 -5.99
N LEU A 25 -1.04 3.09 -7.18
CA LEU A 25 0.01 2.65 -8.11
C LEU A 25 0.79 3.81 -8.75
N THR A 26 0.24 5.02 -8.74
CA THR A 26 0.87 6.24 -9.26
C THR A 26 1.74 6.96 -8.22
N LYS A 27 1.80 6.48 -6.98
CA LYS A 27 2.65 7.08 -5.94
C LYS A 27 4.12 6.72 -6.15
N GLU A 28 4.97 7.65 -5.72
CA GLU A 28 6.41 7.43 -5.69
C GLU A 28 6.75 6.23 -4.80
N ILE A 29 7.74 5.46 -5.24
CA ILE A 29 8.24 4.30 -4.50
C ILE A 29 9.33 4.76 -3.54
N HIS A 30 9.17 4.42 -2.26
CA HIS A 30 10.16 4.72 -1.22
C HIS A 30 10.78 3.42 -0.68
N PRO A 31 12.09 3.40 -0.38
CA PRO A 31 12.69 2.32 0.38
C PRO A 31 11.99 2.17 1.72
N LEU A 32 11.58 0.94 2.08
CA LEU A 32 10.82 0.69 3.32
C LEU A 32 11.60 1.12 4.59
N GLY A 33 12.94 1.11 4.53
CA GLY A 33 13.80 1.55 5.63
C GLY A 33 14.02 3.07 5.73
N ASP A 34 13.63 3.85 4.72
CA ASP A 34 13.90 5.29 4.62
C ASP A 34 12.65 6.06 4.16
N ILE A 35 11.57 5.92 4.94
CA ILE A 35 10.31 6.61 4.68
C ILE A 35 10.30 7.91 5.49
N PRO A 36 10.14 9.09 4.85
CA PRO A 36 9.98 10.35 5.56
C PRO A 36 8.81 10.31 6.54
N VAL A 37 8.92 11.05 7.64
CA VAL A 37 7.81 11.18 8.59
C VAL A 37 6.70 12.02 7.95
N PHE A 38 5.48 11.49 7.92
CA PHE A 38 4.30 12.19 7.41
C PHE A 38 3.06 11.93 8.27
N GLU A 39 2.08 12.82 8.17
CA GLU A 39 0.75 12.64 8.73
C GLU A 39 -0.20 12.02 7.71
N GLY A 40 -1.00 11.06 8.14
CA GLY A 40 -1.98 10.40 7.29
C GLY A 40 -2.35 8.99 7.76
N ALA A 41 -3.53 8.60 7.31
CA ALA A 41 -4.05 7.24 7.32
C ALA A 41 -4.37 6.86 5.86
N GLY A 42 -4.39 5.57 5.55
CA GLY A 42 -4.61 5.13 4.18
C GLY A 42 -4.19 3.69 3.93
N ILE A 43 -4.04 3.37 2.65
CA ILE A 43 -3.57 2.07 2.15
C ILE A 43 -2.11 2.16 1.71
N TYR A 44 -1.43 1.01 1.66
CA TYR A 44 -0.04 0.90 1.21
C TYR A 44 0.21 -0.45 0.56
N ALA A 45 1.24 -0.51 -0.28
CA ALA A 45 1.77 -1.72 -0.87
C ALA A 45 3.27 -1.83 -0.55
N ILE A 46 3.74 -3.05 -0.28
CA ILE A 46 5.15 -3.38 -0.08
C ILE A 46 5.60 -4.26 -1.23
N TYR A 47 6.74 -3.92 -1.83
CA TYR A 47 7.34 -4.65 -2.94
C TYR A 47 8.64 -5.29 -2.49
N TYR A 48 8.90 -6.52 -2.96
CA TYR A 48 10.13 -7.24 -2.66
C TYR A 48 11.06 -7.24 -3.86
N THR A 49 12.31 -6.82 -3.64
CA THR A 49 13.38 -6.73 -4.67
C THR A 49 14.66 -7.49 -4.25
N GLY A 50 14.61 -8.21 -3.13
CA GLY A 50 15.76 -8.92 -2.58
C GLY A 50 16.07 -10.26 -3.26
N LYS A 51 17.01 -11.00 -2.69
CA LYS A 51 17.58 -12.24 -3.29
C LYS A 51 17.10 -13.54 -2.64
N PHE A 52 16.14 -13.49 -1.72
CA PHE A 52 15.65 -14.68 -1.04
C PHE A 52 15.01 -15.66 -2.04
N ARG A 53 15.51 -16.91 -2.04
CA ARG A 53 15.19 -17.90 -3.09
C ARG A 53 13.70 -18.13 -3.26
N ALA A 54 12.94 -18.21 -2.16
CA ALA A 54 11.50 -18.46 -2.23
C ALA A 54 10.72 -17.30 -2.89
N TYR A 55 11.26 -16.08 -2.90
CA TYR A 55 10.59 -14.89 -3.45
C TYR A 55 11.15 -14.45 -4.81
N GLN A 56 11.92 -15.32 -5.48
CA GLN A 56 12.55 -14.99 -6.76
C GLN A 56 11.55 -14.59 -7.86
N GLN A 57 10.36 -15.19 -7.90
CA GLN A 57 9.33 -14.80 -8.88
C GLN A 57 8.85 -13.37 -8.65
N ILE A 58 8.65 -12.98 -7.39
CA ILE A 58 8.25 -11.62 -7.02
C ILE A 58 9.37 -10.63 -7.38
N ALA A 59 10.61 -10.93 -7.01
CA ALA A 59 11.77 -10.09 -7.30
C ALA A 59 11.99 -9.91 -8.81
N ARG A 60 11.71 -10.93 -9.64
CA ARG A 60 11.78 -10.82 -11.11
C ARG A 60 10.75 -9.85 -11.68
N LEU A 61 9.58 -9.72 -11.06
CA LEU A 61 8.54 -8.78 -11.48
C LEU A 61 8.73 -7.37 -10.91
N ASN A 62 9.62 -7.22 -9.93
CA ASN A 62 9.96 -5.95 -9.31
C ASN A 62 11.44 -5.57 -9.59
N ASN A 63 11.84 -5.57 -10.86
CA ASN A 63 13.22 -5.27 -11.27
C ASN A 63 13.26 -4.05 -12.19
N GLN A 64 14.46 -3.52 -12.45
CA GLN A 64 14.68 -2.44 -13.44
C GLN A 64 13.72 -1.25 -13.23
N GLU A 65 13.55 -0.80 -11.98
CA GLU A 65 12.66 0.30 -11.58
C GLU A 65 11.16 0.05 -11.82
N GLN A 66 10.77 -1.18 -12.14
CA GLN A 66 9.37 -1.61 -12.20
C GLN A 66 8.98 -2.28 -10.89
N PHE A 67 7.75 -2.04 -10.45
CA PHE A 67 7.18 -2.57 -9.21
C PHE A 67 5.80 -3.16 -9.49
N LEU A 68 5.76 -4.30 -10.18
CA LEU A 68 4.54 -4.86 -10.74
C LEU A 68 3.77 -5.77 -9.78
N LEU A 69 4.45 -6.41 -8.84
CA LEU A 69 3.84 -7.39 -7.93
C LEU A 69 4.14 -7.06 -6.47
N PRO A 70 3.18 -6.46 -5.73
CA PRO A 70 3.35 -6.26 -4.30
C PRO A 70 3.35 -7.61 -3.58
N ILE A 71 4.25 -7.78 -2.61
CA ILE A 71 4.27 -8.96 -1.72
C ILE A 71 3.25 -8.80 -0.59
N TYR A 72 2.84 -7.56 -0.29
CA TYR A 72 1.86 -7.26 0.76
C TYR A 72 1.10 -5.98 0.45
N VAL A 73 -0.22 -5.97 0.71
CA VAL A 73 -1.07 -4.79 0.65
C VAL A 73 -1.78 -4.64 1.99
N GLY A 74 -1.75 -3.44 2.56
CA GLY A 74 -2.32 -3.18 3.87
C GLY A 74 -3.00 -1.82 3.96
N LYS A 75 -3.58 -1.57 5.13
CA LYS A 75 -4.13 -0.27 5.51
C LYS A 75 -3.75 0.11 6.93
N ALA A 76 -3.71 1.39 7.20
CA ALA A 76 -3.56 1.98 8.53
C ALA A 76 -4.67 3.02 8.71
N VAL A 77 -5.39 2.93 9.84
CA VAL A 77 -6.46 3.86 10.18
C VAL A 77 -6.12 4.54 11.50
N PRO A 78 -6.64 5.76 11.78
CA PRO A 78 -6.38 6.46 13.02
C PRO A 78 -6.86 5.64 14.23
N ALA A 79 -6.19 5.79 15.38
CA ALA A 79 -6.66 5.20 16.63
C ALA A 79 -8.05 5.78 16.98
N GLY A 80 -8.95 4.96 17.52
CA GLY A 80 -10.33 5.39 17.82
C GLY A 80 -11.32 5.30 16.66
N ALA A 81 -10.85 5.13 15.40
CA ALA A 81 -11.73 4.95 14.23
C ALA A 81 -12.65 3.72 14.34
N ARG A 82 -12.30 2.74 15.18
CA ARG A 82 -13.09 1.52 15.43
C ARG A 82 -14.09 1.66 16.60
N MET A 83 -14.04 2.76 17.34
CA MET A 83 -14.83 2.98 18.56
C MET A 83 -15.99 3.97 18.38
N GLY A 84 -16.29 4.39 17.15
CA GLY A 84 -17.45 5.25 16.85
C GLY A 84 -17.34 6.69 17.36
N SER A 85 -16.14 7.18 17.70
CA SER A 85 -15.94 8.53 18.25
C SER A 85 -15.46 9.55 17.21
N ASN A 86 -16.08 10.74 17.23
CA ASN A 86 -15.81 12.01 16.53
C ASN A 86 -15.25 11.96 15.10
N LEU A 87 -16.00 12.58 14.18
CA LEU A 87 -15.68 12.85 12.77
C LEU A 87 -14.36 13.62 12.54
N GLU A 88 -13.69 14.09 13.61
CA GLU A 88 -12.45 14.86 13.57
C GLU A 88 -11.29 14.21 14.35
N LEU A 89 -11.13 12.89 14.27
CA LEU A 89 -9.88 12.28 14.72
C LEU A 89 -8.77 12.62 13.72
N ALA A 90 -7.85 13.52 14.11
CA ALA A 90 -6.65 13.81 13.34
C ALA A 90 -5.96 12.48 12.99
N ALA A 91 -5.67 12.28 11.71
CA ALA A 91 -5.12 11.01 11.24
C ALA A 91 -3.77 10.66 11.91
N GLY A 92 -3.08 11.68 12.43
CA GLY A 92 -1.77 11.56 13.05
C GLY A 92 -0.80 10.87 12.11
N LYS A 93 0.19 10.15 12.64
CA LYS A 93 1.20 9.44 11.86
C LYS A 93 0.84 7.95 11.68
N ALA A 94 -0.44 7.62 11.56
CA ALA A 94 -0.93 6.23 11.61
C ALA A 94 -0.27 5.34 10.53
N LEU A 95 -0.24 5.81 9.29
CA LEU A 95 0.35 5.06 8.19
C LEU A 95 1.88 4.97 8.30
N HIS A 96 2.56 6.09 8.58
CA HIS A 96 4.01 6.09 8.80
C HIS A 96 4.42 5.12 9.92
N LYS A 97 3.71 5.13 11.07
CA LYS A 97 3.98 4.19 12.17
C LYS A 97 3.82 2.73 11.71
N ARG A 98 2.78 2.44 10.94
CA ARG A 98 2.51 1.08 10.45
C ARG A 98 3.58 0.59 9.48
N LEU A 99 4.06 1.45 8.59
CA LEU A 99 5.16 1.12 7.67
C LEU A 99 6.46 0.90 8.43
N LYS A 100 6.74 1.70 9.46
CA LYS A 100 7.89 1.50 10.36
C LYS A 100 7.84 0.14 11.07
N GLU A 101 6.68 -0.27 11.58
CA GLU A 101 6.50 -1.60 12.20
C GLU A 101 6.83 -2.75 11.25
N HIS A 102 6.42 -2.64 9.97
CA HIS A 102 6.80 -3.60 8.94
C HIS A 102 8.30 -3.58 8.65
N ALA A 103 8.91 -2.40 8.55
CA ALA A 103 10.35 -2.27 8.35
C ALA A 103 11.14 -2.97 9.46
N GLU A 104 10.77 -2.75 10.73
CA GLU A 104 11.42 -3.41 11.87
C GLU A 104 11.19 -4.92 11.88
N SER A 105 10.00 -5.39 11.50
CA SER A 105 9.71 -6.82 11.39
C SER A 105 10.56 -7.50 10.31
N VAL A 106 10.78 -6.84 9.17
CA VAL A 106 11.64 -7.34 8.10
C VAL A 106 13.11 -7.32 8.52
N LYS A 107 13.58 -6.26 9.20
CA LYS A 107 14.96 -6.17 9.71
C LYS A 107 15.28 -7.28 10.73
N ALA A 108 14.29 -7.70 11.51
CA ALA A 108 14.44 -8.78 12.49
C ALA A 108 14.54 -10.18 11.84
N ALA A 109 14.17 -10.32 10.56
CA ALA A 109 14.25 -11.59 9.86
C ALA A 109 15.67 -11.85 9.33
N GLU A 110 16.18 -13.07 9.53
CA GLU A 110 17.55 -13.43 9.14
C GLU A 110 17.70 -13.80 7.65
N ASN A 111 16.60 -14.18 7.00
CA ASN A 111 16.60 -14.78 5.66
C ASN A 111 16.16 -13.84 4.53
N LEU A 112 15.72 -12.61 4.84
CA LEU A 112 15.16 -11.69 3.85
C LEU A 112 16.18 -10.69 3.27
N GLY A 113 17.38 -10.63 3.83
CA GLY A 113 18.43 -9.65 3.49
C GLY A 113 18.23 -8.31 4.21
N LYS A 114 19.29 -7.49 4.29
CA LYS A 114 19.17 -6.11 4.79
C LYS A 114 18.46 -5.26 3.73
N LEU A 115 17.37 -4.60 4.14
CA LEU A 115 16.64 -3.59 3.35
C LEU A 115 17.56 -2.48 2.85
#